data_AF-A0A1R1BQ76-F1
#
_entry.id   AF-A0A1R1BQ76-F1
#
_cell.length_a   1.000
_cell.length_b   1.000
_cell.length_c   1.000
_cell.angle_alpha   90.00
_cell.angle_beta   90.00
_cell.angle_gamma   90.00
#
_symmetry.space_group_name_H-M   'P 1'
#
loop_
_entity.id
_entity.type
_entity.pdbx_description
1 polymer ?
#
loop_
_entity_poly.entity_id
_entity_poly.type
_entity_poly.pdbx_seq_one_letter_code
_entity_poly.pdbx_strand_id
1 'polypeptide(L)'
;MVIMTNKNKQKLEIRTELYYTVSYKLIRGLPGLPILYSKDMVNWTIVNHVIAKVDLPGYEIPQHGKGIWAPSIRFHDNKFWVFVSIPDEGIFMSTAEDPFGNWSPLHMIKEVKGWIDPVGVMPISTRF
;
A
#
# COMPACT_ATOMS: atom_id res chain seq x y z
N MET A 1 -5.32 0.16 4.95
CA MET A 1 -4.64 1.07 5.90
C MET A 1 -3.25 0.52 6.18
N VAL A 2 -2.19 1.33 6.06
CA VAL A 2 -0.80 0.91 6.36
C VAL A 2 -0.38 1.46 7.71
N ILE A 3 0.09 0.59 8.62
CA ILE A 3 0.44 0.94 9.99
C ILE A 3 1.96 0.85 10.19
N MET A 4 2.56 1.96 10.64
CA MET A 4 3.97 2.02 11.04
C MET A 4 4.11 2.41 12.50
N THR A 5 4.97 1.68 13.21
CA THR A 5 5.14 1.78 14.65
C THR A 5 6.61 1.98 14.96
N ASN A 6 6.96 2.83 15.92
CA ASN A 6 8.34 2.96 16.39
C ASN A 6 8.44 2.37 17.79
N LYS A 7 9.09 1.21 17.95
CA LYS A 7 9.28 0.59 19.26
C LYS A 7 10.55 1.00 19.99
N ASN A 8 11.53 1.56 19.28
CA ASN A 8 12.82 2.00 19.84
C ASN A 8 13.39 3.07 18.91
N LYS A 9 14.02 4.11 19.46
CA LYS A 9 14.47 5.40 18.83
C LYS A 9 15.13 5.36 17.43
N GLN A 10 15.34 4.19 16.81
CA GLN A 10 15.92 4.01 15.48
C GLN A 10 15.27 2.89 14.61
N LYS A 11 14.25 2.15 15.06
CA LYS A 11 13.68 1.02 14.28
C LYS A 11 12.15 1.08 14.16
N LEU A 12 11.67 1.25 12.92
CA LEU A 12 10.26 1.11 12.56
C LEU A 12 9.90 -0.39 12.51
N GLU A 13 8.87 -0.79 13.28
CA GLU A 13 8.23 -2.11 13.19
C GLU A 13 6.92 -1.94 12.41
N ILE A 14 6.74 -2.74 11.36
CA ILE A 14 5.53 -2.76 10.56
C ILE A 14 4.59 -3.81 11.14
N ARG A 15 3.40 -3.39 11.56
CA ARG A 15 2.34 -4.30 11.98
C ARG A 15 1.23 -4.24 10.93
N THR A 16 1.02 -5.33 10.22
CA THR A 16 -0.11 -5.46 9.31
C THR A 16 -1.36 -5.84 10.10
N GLU A 17 -2.03 -4.84 10.68
CA GLU A 17 -3.41 -5.00 11.14
C GLU A 17 -4.32 -4.35 10.10
N LEU A 18 -4.91 -5.22 9.29
CA LEU A 18 -5.77 -4.91 8.15
C LEU A 18 -7.14 -4.45 8.65
N TYR A 19 -7.37 -3.14 8.59
CA TYR A 19 -8.72 -2.59 8.66
C TYR A 19 -9.12 -2.06 7.28
N TYR A 20 -10.25 -2.62 6.82
CA TYR A 20 -10.95 -2.39 5.56
C TYR A 20 -11.16 -0.89 5.28
N THR A 21 -11.07 -0.50 4.01
CA THR A 21 -11.95 0.56 3.51
C THR A 21 -12.62 0.05 2.23
N VAL A 22 -13.92 -0.21 2.36
CA VAL A 22 -14.89 -0.17 1.26
C VAL A 22 -14.64 1.09 0.44
N SER A 23 -14.53 0.94 -0.88
CA SER A 23 -14.88 1.92 -1.93
C SER A 23 -15.25 3.32 -1.41
N TYR A 24 -14.30 4.06 -0.82
CA TYR A 24 -14.53 5.48 -0.62
C TYR A 24 -13.99 6.11 -1.88
N LYS A 25 -14.93 6.44 -2.77
CA LYS A 25 -14.85 7.60 -3.66
C LYS A 25 -13.39 7.96 -4.00
N LEU A 26 -12.81 7.28 -5.00
CA LEU A 26 -11.71 7.86 -5.77
C LEU A 26 -12.31 9.05 -6.54
N ILE A 27 -12.71 10.10 -5.81
CA ILE A 27 -13.01 11.39 -6.40
C ILE A 27 -11.68 11.85 -6.95
N ARG A 28 -11.69 12.23 -8.23
CA ARG A 28 -10.57 12.83 -8.97
C ARG A 28 -9.53 13.46 -8.04
N GLY A 29 -8.33 12.89 -8.00
CA GLY A 29 -7.17 13.50 -7.36
C GLY A 29 -6.99 13.23 -5.86
N LEU A 30 -7.82 12.41 -5.21
CA LEU A 30 -7.51 11.96 -3.85
C LEU A 30 -6.52 10.79 -3.89
N PRO A 31 -5.37 10.91 -3.21
CA PRO A 31 -4.41 9.83 -3.16
C PRO A 31 -4.98 8.64 -2.39
N GLY A 32 -4.71 7.44 -2.90
CA GLY A 32 -5.16 6.18 -2.33
C GLY A 32 -4.15 5.63 -1.32
N LEU A 33 -4.64 4.75 -0.45
CA LEU A 33 -3.86 3.96 0.49
C LEU A 33 -3.06 4.82 1.51
N PRO A 34 -3.74 5.35 2.54
CA PRO A 34 -3.10 6.18 3.56
C PRO A 34 -2.12 5.36 4.42
N ILE A 35 -1.02 6.03 4.77
CA ILE A 35 -0.02 5.59 5.73
C ILE A 35 -0.30 6.29 7.05
N LEU A 36 -0.52 5.50 8.09
CA LEU A 36 -0.61 6.01 9.45
C LEU A 36 0.63 5.68 10.25
N TYR A 37 0.99 6.65 11.06
CA TYR A 37 2.10 6.58 11.98
C TYR A 37 1.59 6.70 13.42
N SER A 38 2.14 5.86 14.29
CA SER A 38 1.94 5.93 15.75
C SER A 38 3.22 5.58 16.49
N LYS A 39 3.38 6.19 17.67
CA LYS A 39 4.46 5.88 18.62
C LYS A 39 4.00 4.95 19.75
N ASP A 40 2.69 4.91 20.02
CA ASP A 40 2.10 4.26 21.19
C ASP A 40 1.04 3.21 20.83
N MET A 41 0.79 2.97 19.54
CA MET A 41 -0.27 2.08 19.01
C MET A 41 -1.70 2.56 19.29
N VAL A 42 -1.87 3.74 19.89
CA VAL A 42 -3.16 4.28 20.31
C VAL A 42 -3.50 5.53 19.50
N ASN A 43 -2.55 6.46 19.39
CA ASN A 43 -2.70 7.72 18.69
C ASN A 43 -2.11 7.60 17.29
N TRP A 44 -2.94 7.79 16.26
CA TRP A 44 -2.58 7.60 14.86
C TRP A 44 -2.75 8.89 14.06
N THR A 45 -1.79 9.19 13.19
CA THR A 45 -1.85 10.32 12.27
C THR A 45 -1.60 9.84 10.85
N ILE A 46 -2.41 10.32 9.89
CA ILE A 46 -2.13 10.12 8.46
C ILE A 46 -0.93 10.99 8.11
N VAL A 47 0.14 10.38 7.62
CA VAL A 47 1.40 11.06 7.34
C VAL A 47 1.74 11.08 5.85
N ASN A 48 1.15 10.17 5.07
CA ASN A 48 1.41 10.07 3.64
C ASN A 48 0.35 9.16 2.96
N HIS A 49 0.42 9.03 1.65
CA HIS A 49 -0.34 8.08 0.85
C HIS A 49 0.60 7.36 -0.13
N VAL A 50 0.44 6.04 -0.23
CA VAL A 50 1.29 5.24 -1.14
C VAL A 50 0.98 5.53 -2.60
N ILE A 51 -0.29 5.77 -2.93
CA ILE A 51 -0.75 5.81 -4.31
C ILE A 51 -1.23 7.23 -4.63
N ALA A 52 -0.44 7.99 -5.38
CA ALA A 52 -0.84 9.32 -5.83
C ALA A 52 -2.03 9.26 -6.80
N LYS A 53 -2.02 8.30 -7.74
CA LYS A 53 -3.07 8.08 -8.74
C LYS A 53 -3.04 6.63 -9.23
N VAL A 54 -4.21 6.07 -9.53
CA VAL A 54 -4.33 4.83 -10.33
C VAL A 54 -4.37 5.22 -11.81
N ASP A 55 -3.31 4.89 -12.54
CA ASP A 55 -3.18 5.24 -13.96
C ASP A 55 -3.61 4.06 -14.85
N LEU A 56 -4.89 3.71 -14.73
CA LEU A 56 -5.52 2.62 -15.50
C LEU A 56 -6.82 3.13 -16.14
N PRO A 57 -7.18 2.65 -17.35
CA PRO A 57 -8.42 3.07 -18.00
C PRO A 57 -9.65 2.79 -17.15
N GLY A 58 -10.57 3.76 -17.09
CA GLY A 58 -11.82 3.65 -16.35
C GLY A 58 -11.71 4.05 -14.88
N TYR A 59 -10.52 4.32 -14.37
CA TYR A 59 -10.31 4.79 -12.99
C TYR A 59 -10.41 6.30 -12.81
N GLU A 60 -10.84 7.03 -13.86
CA GLU A 60 -11.07 8.48 -13.80
C GLU A 60 -12.37 8.84 -13.06
N ILE A 61 -13.26 7.86 -12.87
CA ILE A 61 -14.55 8.01 -12.18
C ILE A 61 -14.67 7.02 -11.01
N PRO A 62 -15.35 7.40 -9.91
CA PRO A 62 -15.64 6.47 -8.82
C PRO A 62 -16.47 5.27 -9.30
N GLN A 63 -16.06 4.07 -8.90
CA GLN A 63 -16.77 2.82 -9.20
C GLN A 63 -16.91 1.97 -7.94
N HIS A 64 -18.13 1.52 -7.65
CA HIS A 64 -18.41 0.70 -6.48
C HIS A 64 -17.83 -0.71 -6.65
N GLY A 65 -17.14 -1.21 -5.63
CA GLY A 65 -16.53 -2.54 -5.65
C GLY A 65 -15.26 -2.64 -6.49
N LYS A 66 -14.84 -1.58 -7.19
CA LYS A 66 -13.64 -1.54 -8.02
C LYS A 66 -12.48 -0.82 -7.31
N GLY A 67 -11.26 -1.00 -7.79
CA GLY A 67 -10.08 -0.28 -7.32
C GLY A 67 -9.21 -1.10 -6.39
N ILE A 68 -8.46 -0.38 -5.55
CA ILE A 68 -7.42 -0.95 -4.71
C ILE A 68 -8.05 -1.64 -3.50
N TRP A 69 -7.74 -2.91 -3.35
CA TRP A 69 -8.19 -3.75 -2.24
C TRP A 69 -7.03 -4.01 -1.25
N ALA A 70 -7.19 -4.98 -0.36
CA ALA A 70 -6.40 -5.11 0.85
C ALA A 70 -4.87 -5.04 0.59
N PRO A 71 -4.16 -4.10 1.23
CA PRO A 71 -2.73 -3.94 1.06
C PRO A 71 -1.95 -4.87 2.00
N SER A 72 -0.75 -5.29 1.59
CA SER A 72 0.28 -5.73 2.53
C SER A 72 1.50 -4.82 2.43
N ILE A 73 2.15 -4.56 3.56
CA ILE A 73 3.39 -3.79 3.62
C ILE A 73 4.50 -4.61 4.28
N ARG A 74 5.74 -4.47 3.77
CA ARG A 74 6.95 -5.13 4.29
C ARG A 74 8.12 -4.14 4.28
N PHE A 75 9.04 -4.30 5.22
CA PHE A 75 10.35 -3.66 5.17
C PHE A 75 11.37 -4.74 4.84
N HIS A 76 12.06 -4.57 3.72
CA HIS A 76 13.05 -5.51 3.23
C HIS A 76 14.07 -4.76 2.38
N ASP A 77 15.35 -5.09 2.52
CA ASP A 77 16.45 -4.47 1.78
C ASP A 77 16.45 -2.94 1.83
N ASN A 78 16.36 -2.41 3.06
CA ASN A 78 16.28 -0.96 3.35
C ASN A 78 15.14 -0.20 2.64
N LYS A 79 14.11 -0.91 2.18
CA LYS A 79 12.95 -0.34 1.50
C LYS A 79 11.64 -0.85 2.07
N PHE A 80 10.63 -0.01 1.96
CA PHE A 80 9.24 -0.34 2.17
C PHE A 80 8.66 -0.86 0.85
N TRP A 81 7.95 -1.98 0.94
CA TRP A 81 7.30 -2.64 -0.17
C TRP A 81 5.84 -2.76 0.17
N VAL A 82 4.98 -2.22 -0.69
CA VAL A 82 3.54 -2.31 -0.57
C VAL A 82 3.00 -3.11 -1.74
N PHE A 83 2.21 -4.13 -1.44
CA PHE A 83 1.50 -4.94 -2.42
C PHE A 83 0.02 -4.68 -2.29
N VAL A 84 -0.67 -4.56 -3.42
CA VAL A 84 -2.12 -4.36 -3.47
C VAL A 84 -2.72 -5.19 -4.60
N SER A 85 -3.99 -5.57 -4.44
CA SER A 85 -4.77 -6.11 -5.55
C SER A 85 -5.67 -5.01 -6.13
N ILE A 86 -5.79 -5.00 -7.44
CA ILE A 86 -6.88 -4.36 -8.16
C ILE A 86 -7.62 -5.51 -8.86
N PRO A 87 -8.72 -6.05 -8.28
CA PRO A 87 -9.18 -7.40 -8.57
C PRO A 87 -9.54 -7.70 -10.03
N ASP A 88 -9.87 -6.67 -10.81
CA ASP A 88 -10.22 -6.80 -12.21
C ASP A 88 -8.99 -6.74 -13.14
N GLU A 89 -7.83 -6.34 -12.62
CA GLU A 89 -6.61 -6.06 -13.38
C GLU A 89 -5.42 -6.92 -12.93
N GLY A 90 -5.15 -7.03 -11.62
CA GLY A 90 -4.00 -7.78 -11.15
C GLY A 90 -3.49 -7.43 -9.76
N ILE A 91 -2.30 -7.96 -9.46
CA ILE A 91 -1.51 -7.61 -8.29
C ILE A 91 -0.48 -6.56 -8.69
N PHE A 92 -0.41 -5.51 -7.88
CA PHE A 92 0.48 -4.37 -8.06
C PHE A 92 1.38 -4.20 -6.85
N MET A 93 2.48 -3.49 -7.05
CA MET A 93 3.48 -3.20 -6.05
C MET A 93 3.96 -1.74 -6.16
N SER A 94 4.29 -1.14 -5.01
CA SER A 94 4.95 0.16 -4.91
C SER A 94 6.02 0.11 -3.82
N THR A 95 7.07 0.92 -3.96
CA THR A 95 8.19 0.98 -3.01
C THR A 95 8.53 2.40 -2.58
N ALA A 96 9.13 2.53 -1.40
CA ALA A 96 9.76 3.75 -0.92
C ALA A 96 10.94 3.43 0.01
N GLU A 97 11.98 4.26 0.02
CA GLU A 97 13.06 4.16 1.02
C GLU A 97 12.66 4.85 2.34
N ASP A 98 11.90 5.94 2.23
CA ASP A 98 11.30 6.68 3.32
C ASP A 98 9.78 6.65 3.17
N PRO A 99 9.01 6.11 4.12
CA PRO A 99 7.56 6.01 4.01
C PRO A 99 6.87 7.38 4.13
N PHE A 100 7.57 8.41 4.61
CA PHE A 100 7.12 9.81 4.60
C PHE A 100 7.44 10.52 3.28
N GLY A 101 8.28 9.91 2.44
CA GLY A 101 8.74 10.45 1.17
C GLY A 101 7.90 10.00 -0.02
N ASN A 102 8.54 9.99 -1.19
CA ASN A 102 7.88 9.59 -2.43
C ASN A 102 7.81 8.07 -2.56
N TRP A 103 6.64 7.61 -3.01
CA TRP A 103 6.41 6.22 -3.39
C TRP A 103 6.54 6.05 -4.90
N SER A 104 7.07 4.91 -5.32
CA SER A 104 7.14 4.57 -6.74
C SER A 104 5.72 4.44 -7.32
N PRO A 105 5.52 4.73 -8.62
CA PRO A 105 4.26 4.40 -9.29
C PRO A 105 3.89 2.93 -9.09
N LEU A 106 2.59 2.62 -9.16
CA LEU A 106 2.11 1.24 -9.10
C LEU A 106 2.67 0.45 -10.28
N HIS A 107 3.40 -0.61 -9.96
CA HIS A 107 3.93 -1.55 -10.93
C HIS A 107 3.13 -2.86 -10.86
N MET A 108 2.56 -3.29 -11.99
CA MET A 108 1.84 -4.55 -12.07
C MET A 108 2.84 -5.71 -12.07
N ILE A 109 2.80 -6.54 -11.02
CA ILE A 109 3.68 -7.71 -10.89
C ILE A 109 3.02 -8.99 -11.39
N LYS A 110 1.69 -9.00 -11.47
CA LYS A 110 0.92 -10.14 -11.98
C LYS A 110 -0.41 -9.66 -12.54
N GLU A 111 -0.60 -9.84 -13.83
CA GLU A 111 -1.91 -9.69 -14.47
C GLU A 111 -2.75 -10.94 -14.16
N VAL A 112 -3.80 -10.78 -13.36
CA VAL A 112 -4.68 -11.87 -12.93
C VAL A 112 -5.99 -11.32 -12.37
N LYS A 113 -7.11 -11.95 -12.70
CA LYS A 113 -8.43 -11.55 -12.20
C LYS A 113 -8.85 -12.36 -10.97
N GLY A 114 -9.51 -11.70 -10.03
CA GLY A 114 -10.10 -12.30 -8.83
C GLY A 114 -9.12 -12.65 -7.73
N TRP A 115 -7.81 -12.39 -7.90
CA TRP A 115 -6.84 -12.55 -6.82
C TRP A 115 -6.89 -11.33 -5.91
N ILE A 116 -7.03 -11.58 -4.62
CA ILE A 116 -7.18 -10.56 -3.58
C ILE A 116 -6.20 -10.81 -2.44
N ASP A 117 -6.02 -9.79 -1.60
CA ASP A 117 -5.27 -9.85 -0.34
C ASP A 117 -3.83 -10.36 -0.51
N PRO A 118 -3.03 -9.80 -1.44
CA PRO A 118 -1.68 -10.27 -1.69
C PRO A 118 -0.79 -10.05 -0.48
N VAL A 119 -0.04 -11.09 -0.12
CA VAL A 119 1.01 -11.02 0.91
C VAL A 119 2.37 -11.14 0.24
N GLY A 120 3.14 -10.05 0.25
CA GLY A 120 4.51 -10.06 -0.25
C GLY A 120 5.41 -10.98 0.58
N VAL A 121 5.95 -12.02 -0.05
CA VAL A 121 7.00 -12.89 0.50
C VAL A 121 8.31 -12.51 -0.19
N MET A 122 9.24 -11.93 0.58
CA MET A 122 10.54 -11.52 0.06
C MET A 122 11.60 -12.58 0.44
N PRO A 123 12.24 -13.25 -0.54
CA PRO A 123 13.30 -14.20 -0.26
C PRO A 123 14.53 -13.49 0.31
N ILE A 124 15.29 -14.18 1.16
CA ILE A 124 16.44 -13.61 1.89
C ILE A 124 17.64 -13.26 0.97
N SER A 125 17.64 -13.71 -0.29
CA SER A 125 18.60 -13.22 -1.27
C SER A 125 18.13 -13.49 -2.69
N THR A 126 17.86 -12.44 -3.45
CA THR A 126 18.06 -12.49 -4.90
C THR A 126 18.42 -11.10 -5.36
N ARG A 127 19.67 -10.93 -5.79
CA ARG A 127 20.06 -9.80 -6.63
C ARG A 127 19.24 -9.92 -7.92
N PHE A 128 18.48 -8.89 -8.26
CA PHE A 128 17.98 -8.69 -9.62
C PHE A 128 19.07 -8.00 -10.45
#